data_AF-A0A3C1SPE1-F1
#
_entry.id   AF-A0A3C1SPE1-F1
#
_cell.length_a   1.000
_cell.length_b   1.000
_cell.length_c   1.000
_cell.angle_alpha   90.00
_cell.angle_beta   90.00
_cell.angle_gamma   90.00
#
_symmetry.space_group_name_H-M   'P 1'
#
loop_
_entity.id
_entity.type
_entity.pdbx_description
1 polymer ?
#
loop_
_entity_poly.entity_id
_entity_poly.type
_entity_poly.pdbx_seq_one_letter_code
_entity_poly.pdbx_strand_id
1 'polypeptide(L)'
;MASTFAASITVPEIAGERCVHARIETGRCRACADACPRNAWIVDDEQVGIDTEACDGCDLCVPACPEGAILGNRSRAPELRIWNDRPAAFRACEHVGISATTDVIPCLHAIGVADVLRLYRRGVRDWIASAAPCESCPRGPKPRF
;
A
#
# COMPACT_ATOMS: atom_id res chain seq x y z
N MET A 1 25.30 -21.58 -7.15
CA MET A 1 24.59 -21.49 -5.85
C MET A 1 24.34 -20.02 -5.59
N ALA A 2 23.25 -19.48 -6.13
CA ALA A 2 22.88 -18.08 -5.92
C ALA A 2 22.26 -17.96 -4.52
N SER A 3 22.95 -17.23 -3.65
CA SER A 3 22.48 -16.89 -2.31
C SER A 3 21.18 -16.09 -2.44
N THR A 4 20.06 -16.71 -2.06
CA THR A 4 18.75 -16.07 -1.96
C THR A 4 18.79 -15.13 -0.76
N PHE A 5 19.08 -13.85 -1.01
CA PHE A 5 18.70 -12.80 -0.07
C PHE A 5 17.17 -12.78 -0.01
N ALA A 6 16.59 -13.43 1.00
CA ALA A 6 15.19 -13.23 1.36
C ALA A 6 15.05 -11.77 1.80
N ALA A 7 14.51 -10.92 0.91
CA ALA A 7 14.08 -9.59 1.30
C ALA A 7 13.08 -9.75 2.46
N SER A 8 13.43 -9.21 3.63
CA SER A 8 12.55 -9.25 4.79
C SER A 8 11.29 -8.44 4.49
N ILE A 9 10.19 -9.13 4.21
CA ILE A 9 8.88 -8.50 4.00
C ILE A 9 8.53 -7.72 5.27
N THR A 10 8.12 -6.46 5.12
CA THR A 10 7.67 -5.64 6.25
C THR A 10 6.15 -5.63 6.28
N VAL A 11 5.57 -6.32 7.26
CA VAL A 11 4.11 -6.45 7.43
C VAL A 11 3.53 -5.16 8.03
N PRO A 12 2.38 -4.63 7.53
CA PRO A 12 1.76 -3.43 8.07
C PRO A 12 1.44 -3.53 9.57
N GLU A 13 1.57 -2.42 10.29
CA GLU A 13 1.15 -2.31 11.68
C GLU A 13 -0.36 -2.02 11.78
N ILE A 14 -0.99 -2.55 12.84
CA ILE A 14 -2.40 -2.36 13.15
C ILE A 14 -2.52 -1.47 14.39
N ALA A 15 -2.96 -0.23 14.19
CA ALA A 15 -3.40 0.67 15.25
C ALA A 15 -4.81 0.25 15.71
N GLY A 16 -4.86 -0.81 16.53
CA GLY A 16 -6.10 -1.47 16.96
C GLY A 16 -7.11 -0.49 17.58
N GLU A 17 -6.63 0.53 18.29
CA GLU A 17 -7.45 1.56 18.92
C GLU A 17 -8.25 2.43 17.94
N ARG A 18 -7.96 2.36 16.64
CA ARG A 18 -8.70 3.05 15.57
C ARG A 18 -9.65 2.13 14.82
N CYS A 19 -9.40 0.82 14.85
CA CYS A 19 -10.16 -0.17 14.10
C CYS A 19 -11.59 -0.28 14.64
N VAL A 20 -12.57 -0.41 13.75
CA VAL A 20 -13.98 -0.52 14.16
C VAL A 20 -14.25 -1.79 14.98
N HIS A 21 -13.54 -2.89 14.73
CA HIS A 21 -13.70 -4.14 15.49
C HIS A 21 -13.36 -3.96 16.98
N ALA A 22 -12.35 -3.14 17.30
CA ALA A 22 -11.96 -2.86 18.67
C ALA A 22 -12.81 -1.77 19.35
N ARG A 23 -13.50 -0.93 18.57
CA ARG A 23 -14.23 0.26 19.07
C ARG A 23 -15.75 0.11 19.06
N ILE A 24 -16.27 -0.74 18.19
CA ILE A 24 -17.69 -0.85 17.86
C ILE A 24 -18.05 -2.33 17.87
N GLU A 25 -18.83 -2.75 18.87
CA GLU A 25 -19.28 -4.14 19.07
C GLU A 25 -19.95 -4.76 17.82
N THR A 26 -20.63 -3.93 17.02
CA THR A 26 -21.31 -4.36 15.79
C THR A 26 -20.50 -4.08 14.52
N GLY A 27 -19.22 -3.77 14.64
CA GLY A 27 -18.32 -3.52 13.51
C GLY A 27 -18.23 -4.71 12.56
N ARG A 28 -18.43 -4.48 11.25
CA ARG A 28 -18.36 -5.53 10.21
C ARG A 28 -17.46 -5.14 9.04
N CYS A 29 -16.51 -4.25 9.25
CA CYS A 29 -15.67 -3.73 8.17
C CYS A 29 -14.74 -4.83 7.64
N ARG A 30 -14.71 -5.02 6.31
CA ARG A 30 -13.82 -5.99 5.66
C ARG A 30 -12.82 -5.36 4.68
N ALA A 31 -12.72 -4.03 4.68
CA ALA A 31 -11.99 -3.29 3.64
C ALA A 31 -10.51 -3.72 3.48
N CYS A 32 -9.81 -4.05 4.58
CA CYS A 32 -8.42 -4.53 4.50
C CYS A 32 -8.32 -5.94 3.89
N ALA A 33 -9.26 -6.83 4.24
CA ALA A 33 -9.33 -8.18 3.71
C ALA A 33 -9.74 -8.21 2.24
N ASP A 34 -10.74 -7.41 1.86
CA ASP A 34 -11.20 -7.26 0.47
C ASP A 34 -10.09 -6.67 -0.41
N ALA A 35 -9.29 -5.75 0.16
CA ALA A 35 -8.10 -5.19 -0.44
C ALA A 35 -6.88 -6.13 -0.46
N CYS A 36 -6.95 -7.35 0.06
CA CYS A 36 -5.79 -8.23 0.10
C CYS A 36 -5.78 -9.20 -1.08
N PRO A 37 -4.80 -9.12 -2.01
CA PRO A 37 -4.68 -10.10 -3.08
C PRO A 37 -4.21 -11.46 -2.56
N ARG A 38 -3.53 -11.48 -1.40
CA ARG A 38 -2.98 -12.68 -0.78
C ARG A 38 -3.94 -13.36 0.20
N ASN A 39 -5.10 -12.76 0.47
CA ASN A 39 -6.05 -13.19 1.51
C ASN A 39 -5.37 -13.36 2.89
N ALA A 40 -4.41 -12.50 3.23
CA ALA A 40 -3.59 -12.60 4.44
C ALA A 40 -4.26 -12.03 5.70
N TRP A 41 -5.45 -11.45 5.61
CA TRP A 41 -6.14 -10.86 6.76
C TRP A 41 -7.02 -11.89 7.46
N ILE A 42 -6.88 -11.94 8.78
CA ILE A 42 -7.75 -12.67 9.69
C ILE A 42 -8.69 -11.63 10.31
N VAL A 43 -9.99 -11.72 10.01
CA VAL A 43 -11.00 -10.79 10.51
C VAL A 43 -11.88 -11.54 11.49
N ASP A 44 -11.82 -11.13 12.75
CA ASP A 44 -12.66 -11.60 13.85
C ASP A 44 -13.62 -10.46 14.27
N ASP A 45 -14.58 -10.74 15.15
CA ASP A 45 -15.55 -9.76 15.61
C ASP A 45 -14.89 -8.66 16.46
N GLU A 46 -13.91 -9.01 17.33
CA GLU A 46 -13.26 -8.09 18.25
C GLU A 46 -11.98 -7.44 17.71
N GLN A 47 -11.28 -8.09 16.79
CA GLN A 47 -9.99 -7.62 16.29
C GLN A 47 -9.67 -8.14 14.88
N VAL A 48 -8.63 -7.55 14.29
CA VAL A 48 -8.06 -8.00 13.02
C VAL A 48 -6.60 -8.41 13.21
N GLY A 49 -6.19 -9.45 12.49
CA GLY A 49 -4.82 -9.97 12.47
C GLY A 49 -4.31 -10.17 11.04
N ILE A 50 -3.01 -10.44 10.90
CA ILE A 50 -2.37 -10.71 9.62
C ILE A 50 -1.61 -12.03 9.70
N ASP A 51 -1.88 -12.92 8.76
CA ASP A 51 -1.00 -14.05 8.45
C ASP A 51 0.27 -13.51 7.79
N THR A 52 1.37 -13.54 8.55
CA THR A 52 2.66 -13.00 8.13
C THR A 52 3.34 -13.84 7.04
N GLU A 53 2.99 -15.12 6.91
CA GLU A 53 3.53 -15.99 5.85
C GLU A 53 2.80 -15.75 4.52
N ALA A 54 1.51 -15.43 4.57
CA ALA A 54 0.73 -15.10 3.39
C ALA A 54 0.96 -13.66 2.90
N CYS A 55 1.21 -12.72 3.82
CA CYS A 55 1.39 -11.30 3.51
C CYS A 55 2.66 -11.05 2.70
N ASP A 56 2.53 -10.33 1.59
CA ASP A 56 3.64 -9.99 0.69
C ASP A 56 4.12 -8.54 0.84
N GLY A 57 3.64 -7.82 1.85
CA GLY A 57 4.01 -6.42 2.10
C GLY A 57 3.52 -5.43 1.04
N CYS A 58 2.50 -5.77 0.25
CA CYS A 58 2.04 -4.91 -0.85
C CYS A 58 1.37 -3.59 -0.41
N ASP A 59 1.03 -3.44 0.87
CA ASP A 59 0.39 -2.26 1.48
C ASP A 59 -0.98 -1.83 0.89
N LEU A 60 -1.63 -2.66 0.07
CA LEU A 60 -2.94 -2.31 -0.54
C LEU A 60 -4.07 -2.11 0.49
N CYS A 61 -3.91 -2.64 1.70
CA CYS A 61 -4.83 -2.47 2.83
C CYS A 61 -4.74 -1.08 3.48
N VAL A 62 -3.59 -0.40 3.35
CA VAL A 62 -3.33 0.90 3.99
C VAL A 62 -4.30 1.97 3.49
N PRO A 63 -4.41 2.25 2.17
CA PRO A 63 -5.37 3.23 1.67
C PRO A 63 -6.82 2.71 1.70
N ALA A 64 -7.03 1.40 1.83
CA ALA A 64 -8.36 0.80 1.89
C ALA A 64 -9.02 0.96 3.27
N CYS A 65 -8.23 1.12 4.34
CA CYS A 65 -8.76 1.27 5.69
C CYS A 65 -9.42 2.65 5.88
N PRO A 66 -10.74 2.73 6.07
CA PRO A 66 -11.44 4.01 6.22
C PRO A 66 -11.06 4.74 7.52
N GLU A 67 -10.77 3.99 8.58
CA GLU A 67 -10.38 4.55 9.89
C GLU A 67 -8.89 4.92 9.99
N GLY A 68 -8.09 4.62 8.96
CA GLY A 68 -6.64 4.81 9.02
C GLY A 68 -5.96 4.00 10.15
N ALA A 69 -6.53 2.84 10.49
CA ALA A 69 -6.02 1.91 11.48
C ALA A 69 -4.84 1.07 10.97
N ILE A 70 -4.66 0.95 9.65
CA ILE A 70 -3.57 0.18 9.05
C ILE A 70 -2.43 1.11 8.65
N LEU A 71 -1.24 0.88 9.19
CA LEU A 71 -0.05 1.70 8.99
C LEU A 71 0.96 0.91 8.15
N GLY A 72 1.18 1.36 6.91
CA GLY A 72 2.21 0.78 6.03
C GLY A 72 3.61 1.21 6.41
N ASN A 73 4.61 0.42 6.03
CA ASN A 73 6.01 0.59 6.42
C ASN A 73 6.85 1.44 5.46
N ARG A 74 6.19 2.18 4.56
CA ARG A 74 6.87 2.97 3.52
C ARG A 74 7.05 4.44 3.92
N SER A 75 8.12 5.07 3.43
CA SER A 75 8.18 6.53 3.33
C SER A 75 7.06 7.00 2.40
N ARG A 76 6.05 7.69 2.96
CA ARG A 76 4.92 8.20 2.17
C ARG A 76 5.33 9.34 1.22
N ALA A 77 6.50 9.94 1.41
CA ALA A 77 6.95 11.08 0.60
C ALA A 77 7.78 10.59 -0.62
N PRO A 78 7.42 10.99 -1.85
CA PRO A 78 8.28 10.85 -3.01
C PRO A 78 9.50 11.74 -2.94
N GLU A 79 10.55 11.30 -3.61
CA GLU A 79 11.50 12.25 -4.14
C GLU A 79 10.79 13.06 -5.23
N LEU A 80 10.79 14.38 -5.08
CA LEU A 80 10.18 15.28 -6.04
C LEU A 80 11.21 15.60 -7.12
N ARG A 81 10.82 15.45 -8.38
CA ARG A 81 11.64 15.80 -9.54
C ARG A 81 11.03 16.97 -10.28
N ILE A 82 11.80 17.66 -11.12
CA ILE A 82 11.25 18.68 -12.00
C ILE A 82 10.87 18.04 -13.34
N TRP A 83 9.63 18.25 -13.76
CA TRP A 83 9.10 17.84 -15.05
C TRP A 83 8.27 18.99 -15.61
N ASN A 84 8.52 19.41 -16.85
CA ASN A 84 7.85 20.58 -17.47
C ASN A 84 7.87 21.84 -16.57
N ASP A 85 9.03 22.16 -16.01
CA ASP A 85 9.25 23.30 -15.09
C ASP A 85 8.39 23.28 -13.81
N ARG A 86 7.89 22.10 -13.40
CA ARG A 86 7.04 21.92 -12.21
C ARG A 86 7.51 20.75 -11.35
N PRO A 87 7.26 20.77 -10.03
CA PRO A 87 7.47 19.61 -9.17
C PRO A 87 6.53 18.47 -9.54
N ALA A 88 7.11 17.29 -9.78
CA ALA A 88 6.42 16.05 -10.10
C ALA A 88 6.80 14.96 -9.09
N ALA A 89 5.80 14.17 -8.70
CA ALA A 89 6.02 12.95 -7.94
C ALA A 89 6.32 11.79 -8.90
N PHE A 90 7.40 11.06 -8.65
CA PHE A 90 7.69 9.82 -9.37
C PHE A 90 7.43 8.60 -8.48
N ARG A 91 6.77 7.58 -9.03
CA ARG A 91 6.51 6.31 -8.34
C ARG A 91 6.61 5.14 -9.30
N ALA A 92 7.22 4.04 -8.87
CA ALA A 92 7.22 2.79 -9.60
C ALA A 92 6.75 1.63 -8.71
N CYS A 93 6.02 0.65 -9.26
CA CYS A 93 5.85 -0.61 -8.54
C CYS A 93 7.12 -1.46 -8.61
N GLU A 94 7.35 -2.29 -7.60
CA GLU A 94 8.56 -3.13 -7.53
C GLU A 94 8.69 -4.15 -8.66
N HIS A 95 7.57 -4.48 -9.34
CA HIS A 95 7.57 -5.40 -10.49
C HIS A 95 8.09 -4.77 -11.80
N VAL A 96 8.34 -3.46 -11.86
CA VAL A 96 8.90 -2.81 -13.07
C VAL A 96 10.35 -3.25 -13.32
N GLY A 97 11.06 -3.72 -12.29
CA GLY A 97 12.46 -4.15 -12.43
C GLY A 97 13.47 -2.99 -12.49
N ILE A 98 13.12 -1.82 -11.97
CA ILE A 98 14.02 -0.67 -11.82
C ILE A 98 14.56 -0.63 -10.39
N SER A 99 15.87 -0.49 -10.22
CA SER A 99 16.54 -0.43 -8.91
C SER A 99 16.71 1.01 -8.37
N ALA A 100 15.62 1.78 -8.27
CA ALA A 100 15.63 3.07 -7.57
C ALA A 100 15.08 2.88 -6.14
N THR A 101 15.86 3.16 -5.10
CA THR A 101 15.51 2.69 -3.74
C THR A 101 14.39 3.48 -3.05
N THR A 102 14.16 4.76 -3.38
CA THR A 102 13.20 5.64 -2.67
C THR A 102 11.85 5.79 -3.38
N ASP A 103 11.82 5.70 -4.72
CA ASP A 103 10.60 5.89 -5.51
C ASP A 103 9.93 4.58 -5.94
N VAL A 104 10.62 3.45 -5.76
CA VAL A 104 10.03 2.12 -5.91
C VAL A 104 9.27 1.79 -4.64
N ILE A 105 7.98 1.52 -4.80
CA ILE A 105 7.09 1.07 -3.73
C ILE A 105 6.57 -0.33 -4.06
N PRO A 106 6.10 -1.10 -3.06
CA PRO A 106 5.60 -2.45 -3.30
C PRO A 106 4.51 -2.47 -4.38
N CYS A 107 3.54 -1.56 -4.29
CA CYS A 107 2.52 -1.43 -5.32
C CYS A 107 2.03 0.00 -5.48
N LEU A 108 1.77 0.43 -6.72
CA LEU A 108 1.14 1.72 -7.01
C LEU A 108 -0.25 1.86 -6.38
N HIS A 109 -1.03 0.77 -6.29
CA HIS A 109 -2.34 0.78 -5.60
C HIS A 109 -2.25 0.99 -4.10
N ALA A 110 -1.05 0.98 -3.52
CA ALA A 110 -0.86 1.37 -2.14
C ALA A 110 -1.00 2.89 -1.97
N ILE A 111 -0.83 3.70 -3.03
CA ILE A 111 -1.00 5.16 -3.01
C ILE A 111 -2.48 5.49 -2.77
N GLY A 112 -2.78 6.12 -1.64
CA GLY A 112 -4.14 6.52 -1.28
C GLY A 112 -4.45 7.97 -1.61
N VAL A 113 -5.73 8.33 -1.52
CA VAL A 113 -6.20 9.72 -1.66
C VAL A 113 -5.47 10.67 -0.70
N ALA A 114 -5.16 10.23 0.52
CA ALA A 114 -4.40 11.03 1.47
C ALA A 114 -2.98 11.37 0.97
N ASP A 115 -2.30 10.45 0.27
CA ASP A 115 -0.98 10.69 -0.30
C ASP A 115 -1.08 11.70 -1.46
N VAL A 116 -2.12 11.55 -2.30
CA VAL A 116 -2.42 12.48 -3.40
C VAL A 116 -2.69 13.90 -2.89
N LEU A 117 -3.56 14.04 -1.89
CA LEU A 117 -3.92 15.33 -1.30
C LEU A 117 -2.74 16.00 -0.60
N ARG A 118 -1.85 15.23 0.06
CA ARG A 118 -0.63 15.78 0.68
C ARG A 118 0.29 16.41 -0.35
N LEU A 119 0.49 15.75 -1.49
CA LEU A 119 1.35 16.26 -2.57
C LEU A 119 0.69 17.42 -3.32
N TYR A 120 -0.62 17.34 -3.56
CA TYR A 120 -1.41 18.44 -4.09
C TYR A 120 -1.25 19.71 -3.24
N ARG A 121 -1.30 19.58 -1.91
CA ARG A 121 -1.10 20.70 -0.96
C ARG A 121 0.32 21.27 -0.98
N ARG A 122 1.31 20.51 -1.48
CA ARG A 122 2.71 20.94 -1.66
C ARG A 122 3.00 21.49 -3.06
N GLY A 123 1.96 21.73 -3.87
CA GLY A 123 2.12 22.28 -5.23
C GLY A 123 2.49 21.24 -6.30
N VAL A 124 2.58 19.96 -5.94
CA VAL A 124 2.78 18.88 -6.91
C VAL A 124 1.47 18.65 -7.65
N ARG A 125 1.49 18.83 -8.97
CA ARG A 125 0.34 18.61 -9.86
C ARG A 125 0.57 17.45 -10.80
N ASP A 126 1.84 17.16 -11.09
CA ASP A 126 2.25 16.12 -12.03
C ASP A 126 2.65 14.85 -11.27
N TRP A 127 2.15 13.72 -11.74
CA TRP A 127 2.43 12.39 -11.21
C TRP A 127 2.89 11.49 -12.34
N ILE A 128 4.09 10.95 -12.21
CA ILE A 128 4.66 10.01 -13.15
C ILE A 128 4.70 8.67 -12.44
N ALA A 129 3.86 7.75 -12.89
CA ALA A 129 3.78 6.39 -12.37
C ALA A 129 4.30 5.39 -13.40
N SER A 130 5.10 4.42 -12.97
CA SER A 130 5.55 3.30 -13.79
C SER A 130 5.07 1.97 -13.20
N ALA A 131 4.37 1.18 -14.00
CA ALA A 131 3.79 -0.09 -13.61
C ALA A 131 4.25 -1.21 -14.55
N ALA A 132 4.57 -2.37 -14.01
CA ALA A 132 4.52 -3.61 -14.78
C ALA A 132 3.05 -3.94 -15.13
N PRO A 133 2.79 -4.78 -16.15
CA PRO A 133 1.44 -5.19 -16.53
C PRO A 133 0.63 -5.69 -15.32
N CYS A 134 -0.45 -4.99 -14.97
CA CYS A 134 -1.26 -5.33 -13.80
C CYS A 134 -2.13 -6.57 -14.02
N GLU A 135 -2.49 -6.84 -15.27
CA GLU A 135 -3.31 -7.99 -15.68
C GLU A 135 -2.65 -9.34 -15.41
N SER A 136 -1.32 -9.38 -15.35
CA SER A 136 -0.53 -10.59 -15.05
C SER A 136 0.16 -10.52 -13.69
N CYS A 137 -0.05 -9.44 -12.94
CA CYS A 137 0.57 -9.25 -11.64
C CYS A 137 -0.11 -10.15 -10.59
N PRO A 138 0.64 -10.81 -9.69
CA PRO A 138 0.06 -11.59 -8.57
C PRO A 138 -0.85 -10.76 -7.64
N ARG A 139 -0.81 -9.43 -7.76
CA ARG A 139 -1.62 -8.46 -7.01
C ARG A 139 -2.80 -7.91 -7.80
N GLY A 140 -2.91 -8.19 -9.10
CA GLY A 140 -3.88 -7.58 -10.02
C GLY A 140 -4.79 -8.57 -10.77
N PRO A 141 -5.96 -8.10 -11.27
CA PRO A 141 -6.85 -7.11 -10.67
C PRO A 141 -7.98 -7.82 -9.91
N LYS A 142 -8.07 -7.66 -8.59
CA LYS A 142 -9.39 -7.65 -7.95
C LYS A 142 -9.98 -6.26 -8.27
N PRO A 143 -11.14 -6.14 -8.96
CA PRO A 143 -11.74 -4.84 -9.21
C PRO A 143 -11.92 -4.11 -7.88
N ARG A 144 -11.39 -2.89 -7.82
CA ARG A 144 -11.69 -1.93 -6.75
C ARG A 144 -12.51 -0.86 -7.43
N PHE A 145 -13.68 -0.59 -6.83
CA PHE A 145 -14.72 0.31 -7.30
C PHE A 145 -14.22 1.54 -8.07
#